data_AF-A0A5J4NJI2-F1
#
_entry.id   AF-A0A5J4NJI2-F1
#
_cell.length_a   1.000
_cell.length_b   1.000
_cell.length_c   1.000
_cell.angle_alpha   90.00
_cell.angle_beta   90.00
_cell.angle_gamma   90.00
#
_symmetry.space_group_name_H-M   'P 1'
#
loop_
_entity.id
_entity.type
_entity.pdbx_description
1 polymer ?
#
loop_
_entity_poly.entity_id
_entity_poly.type
_entity_poly.pdbx_seq_one_letter_code
_entity_poly.pdbx_strand_id
1 'polypeptide(L)'
;MAFVSFLHQSDDNQVIHVFYTYYLDADFYFTAKHEWIKVDECAKLGTVGISEYAEQKLGDIVFVELPEKDDKVTFDGWLFKMKLSNISELAKLMTPEKYKVYLETDA
;
A
#
# COMPACT_ATOMS: atom_id res chain seq x y z
N MET A 1 -5.27 3.82 -12.98
CA MET A 1 -5.56 4.19 -14.40
C MET A 1 -6.57 5.34 -14.37
N ALA A 2 -6.22 6.56 -14.83
CA ALA A 2 -7.09 7.74 -14.69
C ALA A 2 -8.09 7.87 -15.85
N PHE A 3 -9.38 7.99 -15.53
CA PHE A 3 -10.42 8.37 -16.49
C PHE A 3 -10.65 9.88 -16.43
N VAL A 4 -10.54 10.56 -17.57
CA VAL A 4 -10.97 11.96 -17.74
C VAL A 4 -12.45 11.93 -18.12
N SER A 5 -13.33 12.36 -17.22
CA SER A 5 -14.72 12.62 -17.56
C SER A 5 -14.90 14.12 -17.83
N PHE A 6 -15.14 14.47 -19.08
CA PHE A 6 -15.53 15.83 -19.49
C PHE A 6 -17.02 16.07 -19.27
N LEU A 7 -17.40 17.35 -19.06
CA LEU A 7 -18.58 18.10 -19.54
C LEU A 7 -18.98 19.15 -18.47
N HIS A 8 -19.34 20.41 -18.74
CA HIS A 8 -19.85 21.10 -19.93
C HIS A 8 -19.53 22.60 -19.76
N GLN A 9 -19.11 23.29 -20.81
CA GLN A 9 -18.89 24.74 -20.79
C GLN A 9 -20.18 25.44 -21.19
N SER A 10 -20.76 26.22 -20.26
CA SER A 10 -21.77 27.23 -20.57
C SER A 10 -21.05 28.58 -20.68
N ASP A 11 -21.38 29.32 -21.74
CA ASP A 11 -20.86 30.65 -22.05
C ASP A 11 -21.07 31.62 -20.88
N ASP A 12 -19.99 31.93 -20.16
CA ASP A 12 -19.65 33.26 -19.62
C ASP A 12 -18.56 33.12 -18.53
N ASN A 13 -17.32 33.44 -18.92
CA ASN A 13 -16.18 33.87 -18.09
C ASN A 13 -16.05 33.40 -16.63
N GLN A 14 -16.31 32.13 -16.33
CA GLN A 14 -16.10 31.53 -15.01
C GLN A 14 -14.93 30.54 -15.06
N VAL A 15 -14.01 30.71 -14.12
CA VAL A 15 -12.80 29.88 -13.96
C VAL A 15 -13.20 28.41 -13.85
N ILE A 16 -12.74 27.60 -14.81
CA ILE A 16 -12.92 26.14 -14.76
C ILE A 16 -12.02 25.61 -13.66
N HIS A 17 -12.60 25.32 -12.48
CA HIS A 17 -11.91 24.54 -11.48
C HIS A 17 -11.87 23.08 -11.94
N VAL A 18 -10.77 22.69 -12.57
CA VAL A 18 -10.48 21.29 -12.88
C VAL A 18 -10.14 20.59 -11.56
N PHE A 19 -11.13 19.97 -10.94
CA PHE A 19 -10.90 19.09 -9.81
C PHE A 19 -10.46 17.73 -10.33
N TYR A 20 -9.14 17.49 -10.33
CA TYR A 20 -8.59 16.16 -10.54
C TYR A 20 -8.90 15.29 -9.33
N THR A 21 -9.89 14.42 -9.43
CA THR A 21 -10.07 13.36 -8.44
C THR A 21 -9.06 12.25 -8.76
N TYR A 22 -7.89 12.32 -8.13
CA TYR A 22 -6.96 11.19 -8.12
C TYR A 22 -7.60 10.08 -7.29
N TYR A 23 -7.93 8.96 -7.93
CA TYR A 23 -8.05 7.70 -7.19
C TYR A 23 -6.64 7.38 -6.70
N LEU A 24 -6.33 7.72 -5.44
CA LEU A 24 -5.19 7.14 -4.74
C LEU A 24 -5.55 5.67 -4.48
N ASP A 25 -5.33 4.81 -5.46
CA ASP A 25 -5.12 3.41 -5.17
C ASP A 25 -3.87 3.39 -4.28
N ALA A 26 -4.03 3.14 -2.98
CA ALA A 26 -2.88 3.01 -2.10
C ALA A 26 -2.05 1.83 -2.62
N ASP A 27 -0.82 2.09 -3.06
CA ASP A 27 0.01 1.06 -3.64
C ASP A 27 0.44 0.06 -2.56
N PHE A 28 -0.03 -1.18 -2.71
CA PHE A 28 0.43 -2.32 -1.94
C PHE A 28 1.59 -2.99 -2.68
N TYR A 29 2.67 -3.24 -1.96
CA TYR A 29 3.79 -4.02 -2.46
C TYR A 29 4.09 -5.19 -1.54
N PHE A 30 4.65 -6.26 -2.10
CA PHE A 30 4.92 -7.51 -1.40
C PHE A 30 6.38 -7.94 -1.53
N THR A 31 6.87 -8.62 -0.50
CA THR A 31 8.17 -9.29 -0.49
C THR A 31 8.03 -10.79 -0.68
N ALA A 32 9.10 -11.47 -1.11
CA ALA A 32 9.12 -12.93 -1.20
C ALA A 32 9.04 -13.60 0.19
N LYS A 33 9.23 -12.83 1.28
CA LYS A 33 9.04 -13.28 2.65
C LYS A 33 7.58 -13.18 3.11
N HIS A 34 6.66 -12.93 2.19
CA HIS A 34 5.23 -12.83 2.45
C HIS A 34 4.85 -11.64 3.37
N GLU A 35 5.64 -10.57 3.33
CA GLU A 35 5.35 -9.29 3.98
C GLU A 35 4.75 -8.33 2.94
N TRP A 36 3.93 -7.39 3.39
CA TRP A 36 3.40 -6.33 2.54
C TRP A 36 3.71 -4.96 3.12
N ILE A 37 3.78 -3.97 2.24
CA ILE A 37 3.85 -2.55 2.57
C ILE A 37 2.77 -1.80 1.82
N LYS A 38 1.92 -1.08 2.54
CA LYS A 38 0.96 -0.11 2.01
C LYS A 38 1.61 1.27 2.05
N VAL A 39 1.73 1.90 0.89
CA VAL A 39 2.44 3.17 0.75
C VAL A 39 1.45 4.34 0.66
N ASP A 40 1.71 5.35 1.49
CA ASP A 40 1.16 6.69 1.34
C ASP A 40 2.29 7.58 0.80
N GLU A 41 2.30 7.77 -0.52
CA GLU A 41 3.32 8.58 -1.20
C GLU A 41 3.26 10.05 -0.78
N CYS A 42 2.08 10.58 -0.47
CA CYS A 42 1.90 11.97 -0.04
C CYS A 42 2.53 12.21 1.34
N ALA A 43 2.28 11.29 2.28
CA ALA A 43 2.86 11.37 3.62
C ALA A 43 4.30 10.84 3.70
N LYS A 44 4.78 10.15 2.66
CA LYS A 44 6.03 9.38 2.66
C LYS A 44 6.08 8.37 3.81
N LEU A 45 4.95 7.72 4.06
CA LEU A 45 4.79 6.71 5.10
C LEU A 45 4.48 5.36 4.45
N GLY A 46 5.08 4.31 4.97
CA GLY A 46 4.76 2.92 4.65
C GLY A 46 4.19 2.24 5.88
N THR A 47 3.05 1.57 5.75
CA THR A 47 2.51 0.67 6.77
C THR A 47 2.88 -0.75 6.37
N VAL A 48 3.54 -1.49 7.25
CA VAL A 48 4.06 -2.83 6.97
C VAL A 48 3.27 -3.88 7.74
N GLY A 49 3.04 -5.04 7.14
CA GLY A 49 2.42 -6.19 7.78
C GLY A 49 2.84 -7.52 7.14
N ILE A 50 2.26 -8.61 7.63
CA ILE A 50 2.39 -9.94 7.01
C ILE A 50 1.16 -10.25 6.17
N SER A 51 1.35 -10.96 5.06
CA SER A 51 0.24 -11.36 4.20
C SER A 51 -0.60 -12.45 4.83
N GLU A 52 -1.85 -12.57 4.38
CA GLU A 52 -2.76 -13.63 4.79
C GLU A 52 -2.16 -15.04 4.62
N TYR A 53 -1.36 -15.26 3.58
CA TYR A 53 -0.65 -16.52 3.36
C TYR A 53 0.36 -16.83 4.49
N ALA A 54 1.09 -15.82 4.96
CA ALA A 54 2.00 -15.99 6.09
C ALA A 54 1.25 -16.24 7.39
N GLU A 55 0.15 -15.51 7.63
CA GLU A 55 -0.69 -15.68 8.82
C GLU A 55 -1.24 -17.11 8.90
N GLN A 56 -1.82 -17.62 7.82
CA GLN A 56 -2.35 -18.99 7.76
C GLN A 56 -1.27 -20.05 8.02
N LYS A 57 -0.02 -19.79 7.63
CA LYS A 57 1.12 -20.70 7.86
C LYS A 57 1.68 -20.62 9.28
N LEU A 58 1.57 -19.47 9.95
CA LEU A 58 2.06 -19.27 11.31
C LEU A 58 1.10 -19.84 12.36
N GLY A 59 -0.19 -19.96 12.04
CA GLY A 59 -1.21 -20.40 12.98
C GLY A 59 -1.51 -19.31 14.02
N ASP A 60 -1.81 -19.70 15.27
CA ASP A 60 -2.14 -18.74 16.33
C ASP A 60 -0.91 -17.93 16.77
N ILE A 61 -0.84 -16.67 16.34
CA ILE A 61 0.24 -15.74 16.71
C ILE A 61 -0.01 -15.23 18.14
N VAL A 62 0.84 -15.64 19.08
CA VAL A 62 0.73 -15.24 20.51
C VAL A 62 1.75 -14.17 20.93
N PHE A 63 2.73 -13.86 20.09
CA PHE A 63 3.79 -12.89 20.39
C PHE A 63 4.37 -12.27 19.10
N VAL A 64 4.65 -10.97 19.13
CA VAL A 64 5.32 -10.23 18.05
C VAL A 64 6.36 -9.30 18.68
N GLU A 65 7.60 -9.36 18.19
CA GLU A 65 8.65 -8.42 18.55
C GLU A 65 8.66 -7.25 17.56
N LEU A 66 8.47 -6.03 18.06
CA LEU A 66 8.42 -4.82 17.26
C LEU A 66 9.73 -4.02 17.42
N PRO A 67 10.16 -3.26 16.40
CA PRO A 67 11.31 -2.37 16.51
C PRO A 67 11.05 -1.27 17.57
N GLU A 68 12.10 -0.81 18.26
CA GLU A 68 12.04 0.11 19.41
C GLU A 68 11.42 1.50 19.13
N LYS A 69 11.09 1.84 17.88
CA LYS A 69 10.71 3.19 17.47
C LYS A 69 9.19 3.34 17.33
N ASP A 70 8.58 3.81 18.42
CA ASP A 70 7.25 4.42 18.55
C ASP A 70 6.25 4.18 17.41
N ASP A 71 5.45 3.12 17.52
CA ASP A 71 4.13 3.09 16.90
C ASP A 71 3.08 2.54 17.85
N LYS A 72 1.95 3.25 17.92
CA LYS A 72 0.72 2.74 18.53
C LYS A 72 0.18 1.64 17.63
N VAL A 73 0.50 0.39 17.93
CA VAL A 73 -0.07 -0.76 17.22
C VAL A 73 -1.45 -1.05 17.80
N THR A 74 -2.48 -0.80 16.98
CA THR A 74 -3.78 -1.45 17.16
C THR A 74 -3.76 -2.70 16.28
N PHE A 75 -3.96 -3.87 16.89
CA PHE A 75 -3.79 -5.16 16.22
C PHE A 75 -4.97 -5.45 15.28
N ASP A 76 -4.96 -4.79 14.11
CA ASP A 76 -5.88 -5.01 12.99
C ASP A 76 -5.12 -5.64 11.78
N GLY A 77 -3.99 -6.33 12.03
CA GLY A 77 -3.20 -7.03 11.01
C GLY A 77 -1.99 -6.27 10.42
N TRP A 78 -1.73 -5.03 10.84
CA TRP A 78 -0.51 -4.30 10.50
C TRP A 78 0.49 -4.28 11.67
N LEU A 79 1.79 -4.38 11.37
CA LEU A 79 2.84 -4.55 12.38
C LEU A 79 3.46 -3.22 12.83
N PHE A 80 3.91 -2.39 11.88
CA PHE A 80 4.53 -1.10 12.18
C PHE A 80 4.41 -0.14 11.00
N LYS A 81 4.60 1.16 11.25
CA LYS A 81 4.75 2.19 10.22
C LYS A 81 6.20 2.64 10.14
N MET A 82 6.61 3.04 8.94
CA MET A 82 7.95 3.56 8.72
C MET A 82 7.95 4.71 7.74
N LYS A 83 8.87 5.65 7.92
CA LYS A 83 9.11 6.70 6.95
C LYS A 83 9.87 6.15 5.74
N LEU A 84 9.37 6.42 4.54
CA LEU A 84 10.02 6.02 3.30
C LEU A 84 11.16 6.99 2.99
N SER A 85 12.39 6.55 3.23
CA SER A 85 13.60 7.32 2.91
C SER A 85 13.95 7.28 1.42
N ASN A 86 13.60 6.19 0.72
CA ASN A 86 13.86 6.03 -0.71
C ASN A 86 12.71 5.28 -1.38
N ILE A 87 11.87 6.02 -2.12
CA ILE A 87 10.68 5.49 -2.80
C ILE A 87 11.07 4.60 -3.99
N SER A 88 12.24 4.81 -4.60
CA SER A 88 12.68 4.01 -5.75
C SER A 88 12.92 2.53 -5.43
N GLU A 89 13.10 2.19 -4.15
CA GLU A 89 13.22 0.79 -3.71
C GLU A 89 11.90 0.01 -3.86
N LEU A 90 10.75 0.70 -3.86
CA LEU A 90 9.44 0.07 -4.04
C LEU A 90 9.32 -0.60 -5.43
N ALA A 91 10.00 -0.07 -6.45
CA ALA A 91 10.02 -0.66 -7.78
C ALA A 91 10.66 -2.06 -7.82
N LYS A 92 11.43 -2.42 -6.79
CA LYS A 92 12.04 -3.76 -6.64
C LYS A 92 11.08 -4.76 -5.98
N LEU A 93 9.98 -4.29 -5.41
CA LEU A 93 8.99 -5.12 -4.74
C LEU A 93 7.94 -5.65 -5.73
N MET A 94 7.21 -6.67 -5.31
CA MET A 94 6.17 -7.29 -6.12
C MET A 94 4.86 -6.51 -6.00
N THR A 95 4.15 -6.32 -7.10
CA THR A 95 2.77 -5.83 -7.08
C THR A 95 1.83 -6.95 -6.61
N PRO A 96 0.58 -6.64 -6.21
CA PRO A 96 -0.37 -7.66 -5.77
C PRO A 96 -0.59 -8.77 -6.81
N GLU A 97 -0.58 -8.42 -8.10
CA GLU A 97 -0.77 -9.37 -9.20
C GLU A 97 0.44 -10.31 -9.32
N LYS A 98 1.66 -9.77 -9.21
CA LYS A 98 2.89 -10.59 -9.23
C LYS A 98 2.97 -11.50 -8.01
N TYR A 99 2.54 -11.00 -6.84
CA TYR A 99 2.53 -11.79 -5.62
C TYR A 99 1.54 -12.96 -5.71
N LYS A 100 0.36 -12.74 -6.29
CA LYS A 100 -0.60 -13.83 -6.52
C LYS A 100 -0.01 -14.95 -7.39
N VAL A 101 0.67 -14.59 -8.47
CA VAL A 101 1.38 -15.57 -9.32
C VAL A 101 2.50 -16.26 -8.54
N TYR A 102 3.25 -15.52 -7.71
CA TYR A 102 4.31 -16.09 -6.88
C TYR A 102 3.77 -17.16 -5.91
N LEU A 103 2.63 -16.92 -5.27
CA LEU A 103 1.99 -17.91 -4.38
C LEU A 103 1.58 -19.19 -5.10
N GLU A 104 1.13 -19.09 -6.36
CA GLU A 104 0.78 -20.26 -7.17
C GLU A 104 2.01 -21.06 -7.62
N THR A 105 3.19 -20.44 -7.69
CA THR A 105 4.46 -21.10 -8.05
C THR A 105 5.20 -21.71 -6.87
N ASP A 106 4.91 -21.27 -5.64
CA ASP A 106 5.55 -21.69 -4.39
C ASP A 106 4.67 -22.67 -3.57
N ALA A 107 3.53 -23.09 -4.13
CA ALA A 107 2.59 -24.08 -3.59
C ALA A 107 2.81 -25.47 -4.20
#